data_AF-A0A943QZ35-F1
#
_entry.id   AF-A0A943QZ35-F1
#
_cell.length_a   1.000
_cell.length_b   1.000
_cell.length_c   1.000
_cell.angle_alpha   90.00
_cell.angle_beta   90.00
_cell.angle_gamma   90.00
#
_symmetry.space_group_name_H-M   'P 1'
#
loop_
_entity.id
_entity.type
_entity.pdbx_description
1 polymer ?
#
loop_
_entity_poly.entity_id
_entity_poly.type
_entity_poly.pdbx_seq_one_letter_code
_entity_poly.pdbx_strand_id
1 'polypeptide(L)'
;MQLENLTKEQFIRDFKDTLHQEQLIKVAKATPTEIFTALAGLIRKYYTNTWIERNHALSDNQEKIAYYFSIEFLPGRMLETNLLNLGILDLVKEGFAELDIDFREVVEAEHDMALGNGGLGRLAAAFMDSLATTGYPGFGNGLRYRYGLFKQRIVDGYQVELPDGWFGSTGNVWETRKDHDIVYVKLFGDVVLESDEDGRFVPTYKNAQVLRAVPYDVPQIGYKNGVINNLRLWDVEIPEEYELDYPTLDARRHVKDITAILYPDDSTIEGKELRLVQE
;
A
#
# COMPACT_ATOMS: atom_id res chain seq x y z
N MET A 1 -11.70 -23.40 -1.19
CA MET A 1 -11.39 -21.98 -0.86
C MET A 1 -12.55 -21.37 -0.10
N GLN A 2 -12.33 -20.46 0.88
CA GLN A 2 -13.41 -19.89 1.74
C GLN A 2 -14.60 -19.30 0.94
N LEU A 3 -14.39 -18.91 -0.31
CA LEU A 3 -15.38 -18.25 -1.17
C LEU A 3 -16.02 -19.16 -2.23
N GLU A 4 -15.65 -20.44 -2.34
CA GLU A 4 -16.26 -21.37 -3.33
C GLU A 4 -17.76 -21.58 -3.14
N ASN A 5 -18.27 -21.34 -1.93
CA ASN A 5 -19.70 -21.46 -1.60
C ASN A 5 -20.41 -20.10 -1.52
N LEU A 6 -19.75 -19.00 -1.91
CA LEU A 6 -20.39 -17.69 -1.94
C LEU A 6 -21.48 -17.70 -3.01
N THR A 7 -22.73 -17.41 -2.62
CA THR A 7 -23.83 -17.25 -3.58
C THR A 7 -23.99 -15.80 -3.98
N LYS A 8 -24.61 -15.56 -5.14
CA LYS A 8 -24.92 -14.22 -5.62
C LYS A 8 -25.83 -13.46 -4.64
N GLU A 9 -26.83 -14.14 -4.05
CA GLU A 9 -27.75 -13.54 -3.08
C GLU A 9 -27.01 -13.13 -1.81
N GLN A 10 -26.07 -13.97 -1.37
CA GLN A 10 -25.19 -13.70 -0.23
C GLN A 10 -24.32 -12.47 -0.51
N PHE A 11 -23.69 -12.40 -1.68
CA PHE A 11 -22.90 -11.25 -2.11
C PHE A 11 -23.72 -9.96 -2.16
N ILE A 12 -24.89 -9.97 -2.82
CA ILE A 12 -25.76 -8.79 -2.94
C ILE A 12 -26.14 -8.25 -1.56
N ARG A 13 -26.47 -9.15 -0.61
CA ARG A 13 -26.80 -8.77 0.76
C ARG A 13 -25.60 -8.12 1.45
N ASP A 14 -24.46 -8.80 1.45
CA ASP A 14 -23.26 -8.31 2.14
C ASP A 14 -22.76 -6.98 1.55
N PHE A 15 -22.86 -6.82 0.23
CA PHE A 15 -22.52 -5.59 -0.46
C PHE A 15 -23.43 -4.43 -0.05
N LYS A 16 -24.76 -4.65 -0.04
CA LYS A 16 -25.72 -3.64 0.42
C LYS A 16 -25.47 -3.24 1.86
N ASP A 17 -25.22 -4.20 2.74
CA ASP A 17 -24.96 -3.94 4.16
C ASP A 17 -23.67 -3.13 4.34
N THR A 18 -22.61 -3.49 3.62
CA THR A 18 -21.33 -2.77 3.65
C THR A 18 -21.50 -1.34 3.13
N LEU A 19 -22.15 -1.15 1.98
CA LEU A 19 -22.42 0.18 1.42
C LEU A 19 -23.25 1.05 2.36
N HIS A 20 -24.32 0.50 2.93
CA HIS A 20 -25.16 1.23 3.88
C HIS A 20 -24.40 1.64 5.15
N GLN A 21 -23.53 0.78 5.65
CA GLN A 21 -22.78 1.02 6.88
C GLN A 21 -21.64 2.04 6.67
N GLU A 22 -20.86 1.87 5.59
CA GLU A 22 -19.65 2.67 5.37
C GLU A 22 -19.97 4.03 4.75
N GLN A 23 -20.94 4.10 3.84
CA GLN A 23 -21.24 5.30 3.05
C GLN A 23 -22.57 5.97 3.44
N LEU A 24 -23.37 5.34 4.32
CA LEU A 24 -24.69 5.85 4.75
C LEU A 24 -25.64 6.19 3.59
N ILE A 25 -25.49 5.50 2.46
CA ILE A 25 -26.24 5.74 1.22
C ILE A 25 -26.88 4.47 0.70
N LYS A 26 -28.00 4.58 -0.03
CA LYS A 26 -28.62 3.44 -0.73
C LYS A 26 -28.01 3.26 -2.11
N VAL A 27 -27.99 2.01 -2.60
CA VAL A 27 -27.45 1.64 -3.93
C VAL A 27 -27.87 2.61 -5.04
N ALA A 28 -29.16 2.93 -5.15
CA ALA A 28 -29.71 3.81 -6.19
C ALA A 28 -29.20 5.27 -6.18
N LYS A 29 -28.51 5.69 -5.12
CA LYS A 29 -27.92 7.04 -5.00
C LYS A 29 -26.40 7.02 -4.90
N ALA A 30 -25.79 5.84 -4.82
CA ALA A 30 -24.36 5.70 -4.62
C ALA A 30 -23.62 6.05 -5.91
N THR A 31 -22.53 6.80 -5.76
CA THR A 31 -21.59 7.08 -6.85
C THR A 31 -20.71 5.86 -7.13
N PRO A 32 -20.10 5.75 -8.33
CA PRO A 32 -19.16 4.67 -8.64
C PRO A 32 -18.02 4.54 -7.62
N THR A 33 -17.50 5.67 -7.10
CA THR A 33 -16.45 5.70 -6.08
C THR A 33 -16.92 5.14 -4.73
N GLU A 34 -18.14 5.45 -4.29
CA GLU A 34 -18.72 4.88 -3.06
C GLU A 34 -18.97 3.38 -3.20
N ILE A 35 -19.48 2.95 -4.36
CA ILE A 35 -19.67 1.54 -4.71
C ILE A 35 -18.33 0.80 -4.72
N PHE A 36 -17.30 1.37 -5.35
CA PHE A 36 -15.95 0.83 -5.36
C PHE A 36 -15.38 0.68 -3.94
N THR A 37 -15.48 1.73 -3.13
CA THR A 37 -14.96 1.73 -1.75
C THR A 37 -15.62 0.64 -0.91
N ALA A 38 -16.95 0.54 -0.97
CA ALA A 38 -17.71 -0.49 -0.26
C ALA A 38 -17.38 -1.90 -0.77
N LEU A 39 -17.20 -2.07 -2.09
CA LEU A 39 -16.81 -3.35 -2.67
C LEU A 39 -15.40 -3.77 -2.23
N ALA A 40 -14.43 -2.85 -2.22
CA ALA A 40 -13.07 -3.12 -1.75
C ALA A 40 -13.05 -3.51 -0.26
N GLY A 41 -13.82 -2.81 0.58
CA GLY A 41 -14.02 -3.16 1.99
C GLY A 41 -14.62 -4.55 2.18
N LEU A 42 -15.62 -4.91 1.37
CA LEU A 42 -16.23 -6.24 1.38
C LEU A 42 -15.25 -7.34 0.91
N ILE A 43 -14.50 -7.10 -0.16
CA ILE A 43 -13.46 -8.02 -0.64
C ILE A 43 -12.44 -8.27 0.47
N ARG A 44 -11.99 -7.22 1.16
CA ARG A 44 -11.12 -7.35 2.33
C ARG A 44 -11.72 -8.23 3.40
N LYS A 45 -12.98 -8.01 3.75
CA LYS A 45 -13.70 -8.86 4.73
C LYS A 45 -13.68 -10.33 4.31
N TYR A 46 -13.85 -10.62 3.03
CA TYR A 46 -13.87 -11.99 2.49
C TYR A 46 -12.53 -12.72 2.59
N TYR A 47 -11.40 -12.05 2.38
CA TYR A 47 -10.09 -12.71 2.42
C TYR A 47 -9.35 -12.57 3.76
N THR A 48 -9.81 -11.71 4.68
CA THR A 48 -9.09 -11.36 5.92
C THR A 48 -8.68 -12.59 6.74
N ASN A 49 -9.61 -13.53 6.97
CA ASN A 49 -9.31 -14.73 7.76
C ASN A 49 -8.26 -15.61 7.08
N THR A 50 -8.39 -15.82 5.76
CA THR A 50 -7.41 -16.57 4.96
C THR A 50 -6.00 -15.95 5.08
N TRP A 51 -5.91 -14.61 5.02
CA TRP A 51 -4.63 -13.91 5.13
C TRP A 51 -4.01 -14.03 6.53
N ILE A 52 -4.81 -13.85 7.58
CA ILE A 52 -4.37 -13.98 8.98
C ILE A 52 -3.87 -15.41 9.24
N GLU A 53 -4.66 -16.42 8.88
CA GLU A 53 -4.32 -17.83 9.06
C GLU A 53 -3.00 -18.19 8.35
N ARG A 54 -2.80 -17.71 7.11
CA ARG A 54 -1.56 -17.94 6.36
C ARG A 54 -0.34 -17.31 7.05
N ASN A 55 -0.47 -16.07 7.53
CA ASN A 55 0.64 -15.38 8.21
C ASN A 55 1.02 -16.08 9.52
N HIS A 56 0.04 -16.55 10.29
CA HIS A 56 0.31 -17.36 11.48
C HIS A 56 1.01 -18.67 11.12
N ALA A 57 0.51 -19.40 10.12
CA ALA A 57 1.12 -20.65 9.67
C ALA A 57 2.58 -20.45 9.22
N LEU A 58 2.90 -19.36 8.52
CA LEU A 58 4.28 -19.03 8.13
C LEU A 58 5.20 -18.87 9.34
N SER A 59 4.74 -18.15 10.36
CA SER A 59 5.49 -17.88 11.58
C SER A 59 5.65 -19.16 12.42
N ASP A 60 4.55 -19.87 12.67
CA ASP A 60 4.51 -21.06 13.54
C ASP A 60 5.37 -22.20 12.97
N ASN A 61 5.37 -22.35 11.65
CA ASN A 61 6.18 -23.35 10.95
C ASN A 61 7.62 -22.88 10.70
N GLN A 62 7.96 -21.63 11.04
CA GLN A 62 9.26 -21.01 10.75
C GLN A 62 9.66 -21.14 9.27
N GLU A 63 8.69 -20.97 8.37
CA GLU A 63 8.94 -21.08 6.93
C GLU A 63 9.93 -20.00 6.49
N LYS A 64 10.82 -20.34 5.55
CA LYS A 64 11.72 -19.37 4.95
C LYS A 64 10.93 -18.45 4.02
N ILE A 65 10.91 -17.15 4.33
CA ILE A 65 10.21 -16.12 3.56
C ILE A 65 11.23 -15.33 2.71
N ALA A 66 10.94 -15.13 1.43
CA ALA A 66 11.72 -14.22 0.59
C ALA A 66 11.20 -12.78 0.77
N TYR A 67 12.11 -11.82 0.94
CA TYR A 67 11.76 -10.39 1.02
C TYR A 67 12.35 -9.67 -0.19
N TYR A 68 11.49 -9.07 -1.00
CA TYR A 68 11.84 -8.31 -2.20
C TYR A 68 11.76 -6.81 -1.89
N PHE A 69 12.91 -6.16 -1.84
CA PHE A 69 13.00 -4.71 -1.66
C PHE A 69 13.06 -4.03 -3.02
N SER A 70 12.19 -3.05 -3.24
CA SER A 70 12.20 -2.25 -4.45
C SER A 70 11.77 -0.83 -4.13
N ILE A 71 12.43 0.13 -4.78
CA ILE A 71 12.06 1.54 -4.73
C ILE A 71 10.81 1.84 -5.57
N GLU A 72 10.36 0.89 -6.41
CA GLU A 72 9.17 1.00 -7.25
C GLU A 72 8.29 -0.25 -7.17
N PHE A 73 6.97 -0.04 -7.18
CA PHE A 73 5.96 -1.06 -7.47
C PHE A 73 4.87 -0.47 -8.38
N LEU A 74 4.54 -1.16 -9.47
CA LEU A 74 3.42 -0.78 -10.34
C LEU A 74 2.33 -1.85 -10.33
N PRO A 75 1.55 -1.97 -9.24
CA PRO A 75 0.46 -2.92 -9.17
C PRO A 75 -0.65 -2.59 -10.19
N GLY A 76 -0.85 -1.29 -10.46
CA GLY A 76 -1.99 -0.78 -11.22
C GLY A 76 -3.27 -0.87 -10.38
N ARG A 77 -4.42 -0.83 -11.04
CA ARG A 77 -5.73 -1.12 -10.43
C ARG A 77 -5.83 -2.57 -9.97
N MET A 78 -6.28 -2.77 -8.72
CA MET A 78 -6.31 -4.08 -8.07
C MET A 78 -7.70 -4.71 -8.04
N LEU A 79 -8.79 -3.96 -8.24
CA LEU A 79 -10.15 -4.48 -8.07
C LEU A 79 -10.44 -5.71 -8.91
N GLU A 80 -10.27 -5.60 -10.23
CA GLU A 80 -10.59 -6.70 -11.15
C GLU A 80 -9.66 -7.90 -10.93
N THR A 81 -8.37 -7.65 -10.71
CA THR A 81 -7.36 -8.67 -10.41
C THR A 81 -7.68 -9.42 -9.12
N ASN A 82 -8.03 -8.71 -8.04
CA ASN A 82 -8.37 -9.31 -6.76
C ASN A 82 -9.64 -10.17 -6.87
N LEU A 83 -10.67 -9.67 -7.56
CA LEU A 83 -11.89 -10.43 -7.83
C LEU A 83 -11.63 -11.69 -8.67
N LEU A 84 -10.76 -11.59 -9.67
CA LEU A 84 -10.34 -12.71 -10.51
C LEU A 84 -9.58 -13.76 -9.70
N ASN A 85 -8.61 -13.32 -8.89
CA ASN A 85 -7.75 -14.19 -8.08
C ASN A 85 -8.55 -14.88 -6.97
N LEU A 86 -9.54 -14.21 -6.39
CA LEU A 86 -10.51 -14.81 -5.46
C LEU A 86 -11.55 -15.69 -6.16
N GLY A 87 -11.60 -15.71 -7.49
CA GLY A 87 -12.54 -16.52 -8.26
C GLY A 87 -14.00 -16.08 -8.19
N ILE A 88 -14.26 -14.83 -7.80
CA ILE A 88 -15.62 -14.28 -7.61
C ILE A 88 -15.97 -13.17 -8.62
N LEU A 89 -15.11 -12.90 -9.61
CA LEU A 89 -15.32 -11.83 -10.60
C LEU A 89 -16.66 -11.93 -11.32
N ASP A 90 -17.00 -13.10 -11.86
CA ASP A 90 -18.25 -13.30 -12.61
C ASP A 90 -19.47 -13.18 -11.69
N LEU A 91 -19.39 -13.75 -10.49
CA LEU A 91 -20.44 -13.64 -9.46
C LEU A 91 -20.72 -12.17 -9.09
N VAL A 92 -19.67 -11.36 -8.94
CA VAL A 92 -19.80 -9.93 -8.66
C VAL A 92 -20.42 -9.18 -9.84
N LYS A 93 -19.98 -9.46 -11.07
CA LYS A 93 -20.56 -8.87 -12.30
C LYS A 93 -22.05 -9.19 -12.41
N GLU A 94 -22.45 -10.44 -12.17
CA GLU A 94 -23.86 -10.85 -12.16
C GLU A 94 -24.67 -10.20 -11.04
N GLY A 95 -24.10 -10.12 -9.83
CA GLY A 95 -24.76 -9.48 -8.69
C GLY A 95 -24.96 -7.98 -8.91
N PHE A 96 -23.99 -7.29 -9.51
CA PHE A 96 -24.10 -5.88 -9.86
C PHE A 96 -25.10 -5.62 -10.99
N ALA A 97 -25.17 -6.50 -12.00
CA ALA A 97 -26.20 -6.42 -13.03
C ALA A 97 -27.63 -6.51 -12.45
N GLU A 98 -27.86 -7.33 -11.43
CA GLU A 98 -29.15 -7.41 -10.73
C GLU A 98 -29.49 -6.13 -9.94
N LEU A 99 -28.46 -5.36 -9.56
CA LEU A 99 -28.59 -4.10 -8.86
C LEU A 99 -28.61 -2.87 -9.78
N ASP A 100 -28.58 -3.08 -11.10
CA ASP A 100 -28.45 -2.02 -12.11
C ASP A 100 -27.19 -1.17 -11.93
N ILE A 101 -26.08 -1.81 -11.54
CA ILE A 101 -24.75 -1.18 -11.38
C ILE A 101 -23.88 -1.59 -12.58
N ASP A 102 -23.32 -0.61 -13.30
CA ASP A 102 -22.30 -0.89 -14.32
C ASP A 102 -20.94 -1.18 -13.66
N PHE A 103 -20.51 -2.44 -13.72
CA PHE A 103 -19.23 -2.87 -13.20
C PHE A 103 -18.04 -2.09 -13.81
N ARG A 104 -18.14 -1.63 -15.06
CA ARG A 104 -17.06 -0.86 -15.69
C ARG A 104 -16.85 0.48 -15.02
N GLU A 105 -17.92 1.20 -14.69
CA GLU A 105 -17.83 2.46 -13.96
C GLU A 105 -17.18 2.28 -12.59
N VAL A 106 -17.45 1.15 -11.92
CA VAL A 106 -16.83 0.81 -10.63
C VAL A 106 -15.33 0.56 -10.77
N VAL A 107 -14.91 -0.16 -11.82
CA VAL A 107 -13.48 -0.40 -12.11
C VAL A 107 -12.76 0.89 -12.52
N GLU A 108 -13.43 1.79 -13.24
CA GLU A 108 -12.89 3.10 -13.62
C GLU A 108 -12.83 4.11 -12.47
N ALA A 109 -13.60 3.88 -11.40
CA ALA A 109 -13.53 4.69 -10.18
C ALA A 109 -12.26 4.44 -9.35
N GLU A 110 -11.57 3.30 -9.56
CA GLU A 110 -10.30 3.01 -8.92
C GLU A 110 -9.16 3.79 -9.58
N HIS A 111 -8.33 4.46 -8.78
CA HIS A 111 -7.10 5.10 -9.25
C HIS A 111 -5.93 4.12 -9.24
N ASP A 112 -5.08 4.17 -10.26
CA ASP A 112 -3.80 3.47 -10.26
C ASP A 112 -2.91 3.98 -9.13
N MET A 113 -2.28 3.06 -8.39
CA MET A 113 -1.35 3.43 -7.33
C MET A 113 -0.05 3.99 -7.94
N ALA A 114 0.25 5.25 -7.66
CA ALA A 114 1.47 5.90 -8.16
C ALA A 114 2.69 5.52 -7.31
N LEU A 115 3.02 4.23 -7.26
CA LEU A 115 4.10 3.65 -6.45
C LEU A 115 5.34 3.27 -7.28
N GLY A 116 5.33 3.55 -8.57
CA GLY A 116 6.39 3.23 -9.52
C GLY A 116 6.22 4.03 -10.80
N ASN A 117 7.09 3.81 -11.77
CA ASN A 117 7.07 4.51 -13.06
C ASN A 117 7.34 3.58 -14.24
N GLY A 118 8.37 2.71 -14.14
CA GLY A 118 8.88 1.97 -15.27
C GLY A 118 8.75 0.45 -15.19
N GLY A 119 9.48 -0.23 -16.09
CA GLY A 119 9.53 -1.69 -16.14
C GLY A 119 10.05 -2.34 -14.85
N LEU A 120 10.88 -1.64 -14.06
CA LEU A 120 11.32 -2.12 -12.75
C LEU A 120 10.14 -2.30 -11.80
N GLY A 121 9.33 -1.26 -11.61
CA GLY A 121 8.13 -1.33 -10.78
C GLY A 121 7.13 -2.37 -11.27
N ARG A 122 6.98 -2.54 -12.59
CA ARG A 122 6.07 -3.55 -13.14
C ARG A 122 6.59 -4.97 -12.96
N LEU A 123 7.90 -5.18 -13.07
CA LEU A 123 8.54 -6.46 -12.78
C LEU A 123 8.34 -6.84 -11.31
N ALA A 124 8.57 -5.90 -10.39
CA ALA A 124 8.35 -6.11 -8.96
C ALA A 124 6.90 -6.52 -8.66
N ALA A 125 5.93 -5.82 -9.24
CA ALA A 125 4.51 -6.17 -9.10
C ALA A 125 4.17 -7.55 -9.69
N ALA A 126 4.71 -7.88 -10.86
CA ALA A 126 4.51 -9.19 -11.48
C ALA A 126 5.13 -10.33 -10.66
N PHE A 127 6.27 -10.09 -10.00
CA PHE A 127 6.85 -11.04 -9.05
C PHE A 127 5.96 -11.26 -7.84
N MET A 128 5.39 -10.19 -7.27
CA MET A 128 4.47 -10.32 -6.14
C MET A 128 3.25 -11.19 -6.46
N ASP A 129 2.61 -10.95 -7.62
CA ASP A 129 1.49 -11.77 -8.10
C ASP A 129 1.91 -13.22 -8.36
N SER A 130 3.07 -13.43 -9.00
CA SER A 130 3.58 -14.77 -9.31
C SER A 130 3.91 -15.57 -8.05
N LEU A 131 4.54 -14.94 -7.04
CA LEU A 131 4.86 -15.58 -5.76
C LEU A 131 3.58 -16.03 -5.05
N ALA A 132 2.57 -15.16 -5.01
CA ALA A 132 1.28 -15.51 -4.41
C ALA A 132 0.58 -16.64 -5.20
N THR A 133 0.52 -16.55 -6.53
CA THR A 133 -0.14 -17.52 -7.40
C THR A 133 0.53 -18.90 -7.38
N THR A 134 1.85 -18.95 -7.27
CA THR A 134 2.61 -20.21 -7.19
C THR A 134 2.71 -20.77 -5.77
N GLY A 135 2.22 -20.05 -4.78
CA GLY A 135 2.16 -20.47 -3.39
C GLY A 135 3.44 -20.25 -2.57
N TYR A 136 4.43 -19.55 -3.14
CA TYR A 136 5.68 -19.26 -2.44
C TYR A 136 5.51 -18.11 -1.43
N PRO A 137 6.09 -18.24 -0.23
CA PRO A 137 6.15 -17.15 0.74
C PRO A 137 7.13 -16.07 0.27
N GLY A 138 6.59 -14.98 -0.26
CA GLY A 138 7.36 -13.89 -0.82
C GLY A 138 6.69 -12.55 -0.56
N PHE A 139 7.36 -11.67 0.19
CA PHE A 139 6.84 -10.37 0.61
C PHE A 139 7.61 -9.22 -0.04
N GLY A 140 6.90 -8.16 -0.41
CA GLY A 140 7.47 -6.95 -0.99
C GLY A 140 7.67 -5.88 0.07
N ASN A 141 8.71 -5.06 -0.07
CA ASN A 141 8.94 -3.86 0.73
C ASN A 141 9.27 -2.68 -0.19
N GLY A 142 8.58 -1.57 -0.01
CA GLY A 142 8.82 -0.32 -0.74
C GLY A 142 8.32 0.91 0.03
N LEU A 143 8.47 2.09 -0.57
CA LEU A 143 7.96 3.34 0.01
C LEU A 143 6.53 3.62 -0.42
N ARG A 144 5.78 4.29 0.45
CA ARG A 144 4.39 4.70 0.21
C ARG A 144 4.32 6.10 -0.40
N TYR A 145 4.67 6.21 -1.69
CA TYR A 145 4.72 7.51 -2.35
C TYR A 145 3.36 8.22 -2.42
N ARG A 146 3.33 9.48 -2.01
CA ARG A 146 2.11 10.30 -2.01
C ARG A 146 1.69 10.73 -3.42
N TYR A 147 2.64 11.06 -4.29
CA TYR A 147 2.39 11.67 -5.60
C TYR A 147 3.04 10.93 -6.76
N GLY A 148 3.72 9.80 -6.49
CA GLY A 148 4.48 9.04 -7.49
C GLY A 148 5.56 9.87 -8.16
N LEU A 149 5.76 9.65 -9.47
CA LEU A 149 6.70 10.44 -10.26
C LEU A 149 6.05 11.76 -10.73
N PHE A 150 5.08 11.68 -11.63
CA PHE A 150 4.19 12.77 -12.03
C PHE A 150 3.02 12.25 -12.86
N LYS A 151 1.92 13.01 -12.90
CA LYS A 151 0.81 12.89 -13.84
C LYS A 151 1.07 13.77 -15.05
N GLN A 152 1.27 13.14 -16.21
CA GLN A 152 1.48 13.82 -17.49
C GLN A 152 0.17 14.45 -17.99
N ARG A 153 0.22 15.70 -18.46
CA ARG A 153 -0.79 16.32 -19.31
C ARG A 153 -0.14 16.96 -20.53
N ILE A 154 -0.84 16.96 -21.65
CA ILE A 154 -0.42 17.69 -22.85
C ILE A 154 -1.24 18.99 -22.94
N VAL A 155 -0.56 20.13 -22.86
CA VAL A 155 -1.16 21.47 -22.97
C VAL A 155 -0.46 22.20 -24.10
N ASP A 156 -1.22 22.65 -25.11
CA ASP A 156 -0.70 23.36 -26.29
C ASP A 156 0.45 22.63 -27.02
N GLY A 157 0.43 21.30 -27.02
CA GLY A 157 1.44 20.45 -27.66
C GLY A 157 2.68 20.15 -26.81
N TYR A 158 2.73 20.62 -25.57
CA TYR A 158 3.86 20.40 -24.66
C TYR A 158 3.46 19.55 -23.44
N GLN A 159 4.42 18.79 -22.92
CA GLN A 159 4.26 18.07 -21.65
C GLN A 159 4.24 19.04 -20.48
N VAL A 160 3.26 18.84 -19.60
CA VAL A 160 3.16 19.47 -18.28
C VAL A 160 3.09 18.38 -17.23
N GLU A 161 3.91 18.50 -16.20
CA GLU A 161 4.05 17.55 -15.10
C GLU A 161 3.29 18.05 -13.88
N LEU A 162 2.37 17.25 -13.37
CA LEU A 162 1.56 17.56 -12.19
C LEU A 162 1.75 16.47 -11.14
N PRO A 163 1.61 16.77 -9.84
CA PRO A 163 1.56 15.71 -8.82
C PRO A 163 0.40 14.74 -9.07
N ASP A 164 0.62 13.43 -8.89
CA ASP A 164 -0.46 12.46 -9.00
C ASP A 164 -1.32 12.44 -7.72
N GLY A 165 -2.62 12.70 -7.87
CA GLY A 165 -3.59 12.75 -6.78
C GLY A 165 -4.23 11.39 -6.48
N TRP A 166 -3.55 10.26 -6.73
CA TRP A 166 -4.14 8.92 -6.67
C TRP A 166 -4.74 8.53 -5.31
N PHE A 167 -4.23 9.08 -4.21
CA PHE A 167 -4.85 8.92 -2.89
C PHE A 167 -6.28 9.49 -2.84
N GLY A 168 -6.60 10.48 -3.67
CA GLY A 168 -7.93 11.10 -3.74
C GLY A 168 -8.48 11.52 -2.37
N SER A 169 -9.81 11.50 -2.25
CA SER A 169 -10.51 11.65 -0.98
C SER A 169 -10.71 10.33 -0.23
N THR A 170 -10.63 9.20 -0.93
CA THR A 170 -10.87 7.85 -0.39
C THR A 170 -9.65 7.26 0.32
N GLY A 171 -8.46 7.82 0.08
CA GLY A 171 -7.21 7.17 0.42
C GLY A 171 -6.97 5.94 -0.44
N ASN A 172 -6.07 5.07 0.02
CA ASN A 172 -5.86 3.77 -0.56
C ASN A 172 -6.70 2.73 0.19
N VAL A 173 -7.71 2.15 -0.47
CA VAL A 173 -8.66 1.20 0.14
C VAL A 173 -8.05 -0.19 0.39
N TRP A 174 -6.94 -0.49 -0.28
CA TRP A 174 -6.29 -1.80 -0.24
C TRP A 174 -5.25 -1.95 0.88
N GLU A 175 -4.79 -0.84 1.46
CA GLU A 175 -3.79 -0.88 2.52
C GLU A 175 -4.41 -0.96 3.93
N THR A 176 -3.62 -1.47 4.87
CA THR A 176 -3.91 -1.41 6.30
C THR A 176 -2.70 -0.91 7.05
N ARG A 177 -2.83 0.20 7.77
CA ARG A 177 -1.78 0.73 8.65
C ARG A 177 -1.50 -0.25 9.80
N LYS A 178 -0.22 -0.47 10.13
CA LYS A 178 0.25 -1.41 11.16
C LYS A 178 1.07 -0.70 12.24
N ASP A 179 0.40 0.01 13.14
CA ASP A 179 1.07 0.80 14.18
C ASP A 179 1.97 -0.03 15.13
N HIS A 180 1.63 -1.31 15.34
CA HIS A 180 2.43 -2.21 16.19
C HIS A 180 3.76 -2.64 15.57
N ASP A 181 3.95 -2.40 14.27
CA ASP A 181 5.15 -2.76 13.51
C ASP A 181 6.02 -1.53 13.16
N ILE A 182 5.73 -0.36 13.75
CA ILE A 182 6.50 0.86 13.52
C ILE A 182 7.97 0.65 13.93
N VAL A 183 8.88 1.14 13.09
CA VAL A 183 10.32 1.13 13.37
C VAL A 183 10.88 2.55 13.41
N TYR A 184 11.83 2.79 14.30
CA TYR A 184 12.52 4.07 14.41
C TYR A 184 13.77 4.06 13.53
N VAL A 185 13.84 4.99 12.60
CA VAL A 185 14.98 5.18 11.69
C VAL A 185 15.79 6.36 12.18
N LYS A 186 17.10 6.14 12.36
CA LYS A 186 18.06 7.17 12.77
C LYS A 186 18.82 7.64 11.54
N LEU A 187 18.76 8.94 11.27
CA LEU A 187 19.45 9.59 10.17
C LEU A 187 20.47 10.58 10.74
N PHE A 188 21.55 10.82 9.99
CA PHE A 188 22.61 11.75 10.40
C PHE A 188 23.22 11.40 11.76
N GLY A 189 23.68 12.42 12.49
CA GLY A 189 24.29 12.28 13.81
C GLY A 189 25.72 11.73 13.78
N ASP A 190 26.19 11.40 14.98
CA ASP A 190 27.56 10.96 15.24
C ASP A 190 27.54 9.56 15.87
N VAL A 191 28.54 8.74 15.51
CA VAL A 191 28.76 7.43 16.16
C VAL A 191 29.92 7.55 17.14
N VAL A 192 29.65 7.24 18.40
CA VAL A 192 30.66 7.20 19.48
C VAL A 192 30.71 5.79 20.06
N LEU A 193 31.91 5.25 20.28
CA LEU A 193 32.07 3.98 20.97
C LEU A 193 32.06 4.20 22.48
N GLU A 194 31.09 3.62 23.17
CA GLU A 194 30.96 3.69 24.62
C GLU A 194 31.07 2.28 25.22
N SER A 195 31.56 2.20 26.46
CA SER A 195 31.62 0.92 27.17
C SER A 195 30.24 0.58 27.71
N ASP A 196 29.74 -0.63 27.41
CA ASP A 196 28.58 -1.21 28.09
C ASP A 196 28.91 -1.66 29.52
N GLU A 197 27.90 -2.19 30.21
CA GLU A 197 28.01 -2.68 31.60
C GLU A 197 29.02 -3.83 31.76
N ASP A 198 29.32 -4.56 30.67
CA ASP A 198 30.28 -5.67 30.61
C ASP A 198 31.68 -5.24 30.15
N GLY A 199 31.91 -3.93 29.94
CA GLY A 199 33.20 -3.40 29.49
C GLY A 199 33.43 -3.47 27.97
N ARG A 200 32.42 -3.84 27.18
CA ARG A 200 32.53 -3.95 25.72
C ARG A 200 32.19 -2.63 25.06
N PHE A 201 32.96 -2.25 24.05
CA PHE A 201 32.65 -1.08 23.25
C PHE A 201 31.44 -1.35 22.33
N VAL A 202 30.37 -0.59 22.53
CA VAL A 202 29.17 -0.59 21.70
C VAL A 202 29.03 0.75 20.98
N PRO A 203 28.61 0.77 19.71
CA PRO A 203 28.35 2.01 18.99
C PRO A 203 27.08 2.68 19.53
N THR A 204 27.25 3.87 20.11
CA THR A 204 26.17 4.76 20.53
C THR A 204 25.99 5.87 19.49
N TYR A 205 24.76 6.03 19.01
CA TYR A 205 24.38 7.09 18.07
C TYR A 205 23.92 8.32 18.85
N LYS A 206 24.59 9.46 18.65
CA LYS A 206 24.27 10.74 19.28
C LYS A 206 23.86 11.76 18.22
N ASN A 207 23.04 12.73 18.61
CA ASN A 207 22.58 13.83 17.74
C ASN A 207 21.92 13.37 16.41
N ALA A 208 21.42 12.14 16.36
CA ALA A 208 20.76 11.62 15.18
C ALA A 208 19.35 12.20 15.08
N GLN A 209 18.93 12.52 13.87
CA GLN A 209 17.54 12.76 13.56
C GLN A 209 16.79 11.43 13.66
N VAL A 210 15.67 11.40 14.39
CA VAL A 210 14.88 10.18 14.58
C VAL A 210 13.52 10.36 13.93
N LEU A 211 13.18 9.45 13.02
CA LEU A 211 11.88 9.38 12.35
C LEU A 211 11.22 8.02 12.57
N ARG A 212 9.89 7.95 12.46
CA ARG A 212 9.15 6.68 12.46
C ARG A 212 8.86 6.27 11.03
N ALA A 213 9.30 5.08 10.65
CA ALA A 213 8.81 4.41 9.44
C ALA A 213 7.55 3.63 9.82
N VAL A 214 6.43 4.01 9.21
CA VAL A 214 5.10 3.47 9.49
C VAL A 214 4.71 2.50 8.38
N PRO A 215 4.47 1.22 8.71
CA PRO A 215 4.11 0.23 7.71
C PRO A 215 2.62 0.25 7.35
N TYR A 216 2.37 0.09 6.05
CA TYR A 216 1.07 -0.07 5.43
C TYR A 216 1.08 -1.35 4.60
N ASP A 217 0.29 -2.34 4.98
CA ASP A 217 0.27 -3.63 4.32
C ASP A 217 -0.80 -3.68 3.23
N VAL A 218 -0.38 -4.06 2.01
CA VAL A 218 -1.23 -4.26 0.83
C VAL A 218 -1.20 -5.74 0.46
N PRO A 219 -2.33 -6.47 0.57
CA PRO A 219 -2.35 -7.91 0.32
C PRO A 219 -2.18 -8.23 -1.17
N GLN A 220 -1.41 -9.28 -1.45
CA GLN A 220 -1.14 -9.80 -2.78
C GLN A 220 -1.81 -11.17 -2.92
N ILE A 221 -2.99 -11.20 -3.52
CA ILE A 221 -3.85 -12.39 -3.57
C ILE A 221 -3.42 -13.27 -4.75
N GLY A 222 -3.09 -14.54 -4.48
CA GLY A 222 -2.75 -15.52 -5.52
C GLY A 222 -3.98 -16.06 -6.24
N TYR A 223 -3.80 -16.45 -7.51
CA TYR A 223 -4.91 -16.94 -8.33
C TYR A 223 -5.46 -18.29 -7.84
N LYS A 224 -6.68 -18.26 -7.28
CA LYS A 224 -7.53 -19.41 -6.93
C LYS A 224 -6.85 -20.49 -6.07
N ASN A 225 -5.94 -20.09 -5.19
CA ASN A 225 -5.18 -21.01 -4.35
C ASN A 225 -5.26 -20.71 -2.83
N GLY A 226 -5.94 -19.62 -2.43
CA GLY A 226 -6.03 -19.20 -1.04
C GLY A 226 -4.72 -18.67 -0.43
N VAL A 227 -3.69 -18.43 -1.25
CA VAL A 227 -2.42 -17.84 -0.80
C VAL A 227 -2.51 -16.34 -0.93
N ILE A 228 -2.17 -15.64 0.15
CA ILE A 228 -2.15 -14.18 0.19
C ILE A 228 -0.82 -13.77 0.79
N ASN A 229 0.00 -13.12 -0.03
CA ASN A 229 1.27 -12.53 0.37
C ASN A 229 1.08 -11.06 0.75
N ASN A 230 2.16 -10.39 1.15
CA ASN A 230 2.12 -8.99 1.60
C ASN A 230 3.08 -8.11 0.80
N LEU A 231 2.62 -6.93 0.40
CA LEU A 231 3.44 -5.80 0.01
C LEU A 231 3.38 -4.75 1.12
N ARG A 232 4.48 -4.58 1.85
CA ARG A 232 4.60 -3.57 2.91
C ARG A 232 5.14 -2.27 2.32
N LEU A 233 4.37 -1.21 2.46
CA LEU A 233 4.71 0.14 2.05
C LEU A 233 5.03 0.98 3.28
N TRP A 234 6.14 1.71 3.27
CA TRP A 234 6.59 2.51 4.40
C TRP A 234 6.27 3.99 4.17
N ASP A 235 5.51 4.58 5.09
CA ASP A 235 5.35 6.03 5.20
C ASP A 235 6.28 6.57 6.30
N VAL A 236 6.47 7.88 6.35
CA VAL A 236 7.34 8.55 7.33
C VAL A 236 6.55 9.50 8.22
N GLU A 237 6.83 9.45 9.52
CA GLU A 237 6.25 10.34 10.51
C GLU A 237 7.30 10.85 11.51
N ILE A 238 7.05 12.04 12.04
CA ILE A 238 7.80 12.59 13.16
C ILE A 238 7.27 11.91 14.43
N PRO A 239 8.14 11.29 15.26
CA PRO A 239 7.72 10.79 16.56
C PRO A 239 7.25 11.93 17.48
N GLU A 240 6.26 11.66 18.33
CA GLU A 240 5.65 12.68 19.21
C GLU A 240 6.70 13.34 20.11
N GLU A 241 7.66 12.55 20.60
CA GLU A 241 8.74 13.01 21.47
C GLU A 241 9.75 13.95 20.80
N TYR A 242 9.79 14.01 19.45
CA TYR A 242 10.66 14.90 18.67
C TYR A 242 9.89 16.00 17.94
N GLU A 243 8.60 16.22 18.23
CA GLU A 243 7.79 17.22 17.52
C GLU A 243 8.32 18.65 17.65
N LEU A 244 8.98 18.96 18.77
CA LEU A 244 9.57 20.28 19.05
C LEU A 244 10.76 20.60 18.13
N ASP A 245 11.41 19.59 17.54
CA ASP A 245 12.50 19.76 16.57
C ASP A 245 11.97 20.21 15.19
N TYR A 246 10.66 20.14 14.97
CA TYR A 246 9.99 20.53 13.72
C TYR A 246 8.88 21.56 13.98
N PRO A 247 9.22 22.77 14.46
CA PRO A 247 8.24 23.78 14.88
C PRO A 247 7.52 24.46 13.71
N THR A 248 8.04 24.37 12.48
CA THR A 248 7.48 25.02 11.29
C THR A 248 6.84 24.02 10.33
N LEU A 249 5.90 24.51 9.51
CA LEU A 249 5.31 23.71 8.44
C LEU A 249 6.37 23.27 7.42
N ASP A 250 7.34 24.12 7.12
CA ASP A 250 8.42 23.80 6.18
C ASP A 250 9.30 22.66 6.71
N ALA A 251 9.68 22.67 8.00
CA ALA A 251 10.46 21.58 8.60
C ALA A 251 9.71 20.25 8.55
N ARG A 252 8.40 20.27 8.84
CA ARG A 252 7.54 19.08 8.75
C ARG A 252 7.36 18.60 7.31
N ARG A 253 7.36 19.53 6.34
CA ARG A 253 7.28 19.21 4.91
C ARG A 253 8.51 18.46 4.42
N HIS A 254 9.72 18.86 4.83
CA HIS A 254 10.95 18.16 4.43
C HIS A 254 10.93 16.67 4.84
N VAL A 255 10.35 16.36 6.01
CA VAL A 255 10.14 14.96 6.42
C VAL A 255 9.15 14.26 5.48
N LYS A 256 8.04 14.92 5.15
CA LYS A 256 7.03 14.35 4.23
C LYS A 256 7.54 14.21 2.80
N ASP A 257 8.55 14.97 2.40
CA ASP A 257 9.13 14.89 1.06
C ASP A 257 9.85 13.54 0.83
N ILE A 258 10.32 12.87 1.90
CA ILE A 258 10.92 11.52 1.83
C ILE A 258 9.96 10.51 1.17
N THR A 259 8.67 10.57 1.47
CA THR A 259 7.65 9.69 0.87
C THR A 259 6.71 10.44 -0.07
N ALA A 260 7.08 11.63 -0.53
CA ALA A 260 6.23 12.42 -1.43
C ALA A 260 6.32 11.96 -2.88
N ILE A 261 7.54 11.94 -3.43
CA ILE A 261 7.80 11.70 -4.85
C ILE A 261 8.80 10.57 -5.06
N LEU A 262 8.59 9.82 -6.12
CA LEU A 262 9.52 8.81 -6.62
C LEU A 262 10.63 9.50 -7.42
N TYR A 263 11.89 9.14 -7.16
CA TYR A 263 13.07 9.71 -7.82
C TYR A 263 13.11 11.25 -7.78
N PRO A 264 13.22 11.87 -6.60
CA PRO A 264 13.43 13.30 -6.50
C PRO A 264 14.67 13.73 -7.30
N ASP A 265 14.64 14.96 -7.83
CA ASP A 265 15.77 15.54 -8.56
C ASP A 265 17.03 15.52 -7.68
N ASP A 266 18.11 14.95 -8.20
CA ASP A 266 19.40 14.81 -7.53
C ASP A 266 20.51 15.64 -8.19
N SER A 267 20.13 16.68 -8.93
CA SER A 267 21.06 17.67 -9.44
C SER A 267 21.72 18.50 -8.32
N THR A 268 21.06 18.63 -7.17
CA THR A 268 21.54 19.34 -5.97
C THR A 268 22.06 18.38 -4.89
N ILE A 269 22.77 18.90 -3.89
CA ILE A 269 23.25 18.10 -2.76
C ILE A 269 22.05 17.64 -1.92
N GLU A 270 21.09 18.54 -1.70
CA GLU A 270 19.86 18.29 -0.95
C GLU A 270 19.03 17.19 -1.61
N GLY A 271 18.95 17.20 -2.95
CA GLY A 271 18.28 16.16 -3.72
C GLY A 271 18.94 14.78 -3.61
N LYS A 272 20.28 14.75 -3.67
CA LYS A 272 21.06 13.51 -3.46
C LYS A 272 20.89 12.96 -2.05
N GLU A 273 20.90 13.84 -1.05
CA GLU A 273 20.65 13.46 0.35
C GLU A 273 19.25 12.88 0.51
N LEU A 274 18.23 13.51 -0.07
CA LEU A 274 16.86 12.99 -0.03
C LEU A 274 16.75 11.60 -0.66
N ARG A 275 17.40 11.35 -1.80
CA ARG A 275 17.46 10.01 -2.40
C ARG A 275 18.14 8.99 -1.49
N LEU A 276 19.23 9.37 -0.82
CA LEU A 276 19.91 8.48 0.12
C LEU A 276 19.06 8.19 1.37
N VAL A 277 18.25 9.14 1.82
CA VAL A 277 17.30 8.95 2.93
C VAL A 277 16.12 8.05 2.53
N GLN A 278 15.74 8.04 1.25
CA GLN A 278 14.71 7.14 0.72
C GLN A 278 15.17 5.67 0.65
N GLU A 279 16.44 5.42 0.37
CA GLU A 279 17.05 4.08 0.29
C GLU A 279 17.26 3.42 1.67
#